data_AF-A0A1H9PA32-F1
#
_entry.id   AF-A0A1H9PA32-F1
#
_cell.length_a   1.000
_cell.length_b   1.000
_cell.length_c   1.000
_cell.angle_alpha   90.00
_cell.angle_beta   90.00
_cell.angle_gamma   90.00
#
_symmetry.space_group_name_H-M   'P 1'
#
loop_
_entity.id
_entity.type
_entity.pdbx_description
1 polymer ?
#
loop_
_entity_poly.entity_id
_entity_poly.type
_entity_poly.pdbx_seq_one_letter_code
_entity_poly.pdbx_strand_id
1 'polypeptide(L)'
;MLKDVMNKDGNFIRDLPDYFTEMYVDVPDDRFEDIKEVIEYWGILYCGEPKIDDRQVTDFMRKRKVENYHTAERILYRRGRIALRQPFFDEMKKKKIGKMSKNVQTTCEILYRAGLIEVAI
;
A
#
# COMPACT_ATOMS: atom_id res chain seq x y z
N MET A 1 2.58 -18.36 18.47
CA MET A 1 4.05 -18.28 18.47
C MET A 1 4.44 -16.90 17.97
N LEU A 2 4.92 -16.03 18.85
CA LEU A 2 5.50 -14.73 18.45
C LEU A 2 6.88 -15.03 17.87
N LYS A 3 7.03 -14.92 16.55
CA LYS A 3 8.32 -15.16 15.87
C LYS A 3 9.34 -14.08 16.26
N ASP A 4 10.53 -14.58 16.58
CA ASP A 4 11.78 -13.93 16.97
C ASP A 4 11.89 -12.44 16.61
N VAL A 5 11.55 -11.59 17.58
CA VAL A 5 11.91 -10.18 17.54
C VAL A 5 13.22 -10.04 18.31
N MET A 6 14.34 -9.91 17.61
CA MET A 6 15.63 -9.70 18.25
C MET A 6 15.77 -8.23 18.64
N ASN A 7 16.16 -7.99 19.90
CA ASN A 7 16.58 -6.67 20.35
C ASN A 7 18.04 -6.48 19.98
N LYS A 8 18.31 -5.74 18.89
CA LYS A 8 19.65 -5.23 18.56
C LYS A 8 19.68 -3.75 18.90
N ASP A 9 20.50 -3.37 19.87
CA ASP A 9 20.77 -1.97 20.24
C ASP A 9 19.52 -1.15 20.62
N GLY A 10 18.52 -1.78 21.24
CA GLY A 10 17.26 -1.14 21.62
C GLY A 10 16.22 -1.06 20.51
N ASN A 11 16.53 -1.57 19.32
CA ASN A 11 15.62 -1.66 18.18
C ASN A 11 15.08 -3.09 18.03
N PHE A 12 13.76 -3.21 17.97
CA PHE A 12 13.07 -4.46 17.64
C PHE A 12 13.18 -4.70 16.14
N ILE A 13 14.04 -5.63 15.72
CA ILE A 13 14.25 -5.96 14.31
C ILE A 13 13.75 -7.37 14.07
N ARG A 14 12.76 -7.52 13.17
CA ARG A 14 12.45 -8.79 12.53
C ARG A 14 13.37 -8.96 11.32
N ASP A 15 14.31 -9.88 11.40
CA ASP A 15 15.17 -10.20 10.25
C ASP A 15 14.32 -10.85 9.15
N LEU A 16 14.67 -10.58 7.89
CA LEU A 16 13.99 -11.19 6.75
C LEU A 16 14.42 -12.66 6.64
N PRO A 17 13.50 -13.61 6.46
CA PRO A 17 13.84 -15.00 6.14
C PRO A 17 14.73 -15.10 4.90
N ASP A 18 15.65 -16.07 4.86
CA ASP A 18 16.59 -16.26 3.73
C ASP A 18 15.89 -16.41 2.37
N TYR A 19 14.67 -16.96 2.39
CA TYR A 19 13.82 -17.19 1.21
C TYR A 19 12.61 -16.24 1.15
N PHE A 20 12.71 -15.06 1.77
CA PHE A 20 11.64 -14.05 1.78
C PHE A 20 11.14 -13.69 0.38
N THR A 21 12.04 -13.63 -0.61
CA THR A 21 11.67 -13.35 -2.01
C THR A 21 10.82 -14.46 -2.63
N GLU A 22 10.87 -15.67 -2.11
CA GLU A 22 10.09 -16.80 -2.62
C GLU A 22 8.71 -16.95 -1.97
N MET A 23 8.41 -16.13 -0.96
CA MET A 23 7.17 -16.16 -0.18
C MET A 23 6.09 -15.23 -0.76
N TYR A 24 4.85 -15.45 -0.33
CA TYR A 24 3.69 -14.59 -0.52
C TYR A 24 3.38 -13.81 0.75
N VAL A 25 2.72 -12.65 0.60
CA VAL A 25 2.11 -11.95 1.74
C VAL A 25 0.91 -12.77 2.21
N ASP A 26 0.90 -13.13 3.49
CA ASP A 26 -0.16 -13.91 4.11
C ASP A 26 -0.90 -13.05 5.12
N VAL A 27 -1.93 -12.35 4.61
CA VAL A 27 -2.78 -11.47 5.41
C VAL A 27 -4.22 -11.69 4.98
N PRO A 28 -5.14 -11.97 5.92
CA PRO A 28 -6.57 -12.05 5.67
C PRO A 28 -7.12 -10.79 4.99
N ASP A 29 -8.19 -10.93 4.19
CA ASP A 29 -8.73 -9.83 3.39
C ASP A 29 -9.19 -8.63 4.24
N ASP A 30 -9.77 -8.87 5.41
CA ASP A 30 -10.21 -7.84 6.37
C ASP A 30 -9.02 -7.05 6.91
N ARG A 31 -7.97 -7.74 7.36
CA ARG A 31 -6.73 -7.09 7.85
C ARG A 31 -5.96 -6.43 6.71
N PHE A 32 -6.11 -6.89 5.47
CA PHE A 32 -5.41 -6.30 4.34
C PHE A 32 -5.93 -4.89 3.99
N GLU A 33 -7.20 -4.58 4.27
CA GLU A 33 -7.69 -3.20 4.14
C GLU A 33 -6.99 -2.26 5.13
N ASP A 34 -6.78 -2.69 6.38
CA ASP A 34 -5.99 -1.92 7.37
C ASP A 34 -4.56 -1.68 6.88
N ILE A 35 -3.94 -2.68 6.24
CA ILE A 35 -2.60 -2.54 5.64
C ILE A 35 -2.58 -1.48 4.55
N LYS A 36 -3.62 -1.39 3.71
CA LYS A 36 -3.70 -0.32 2.69
C LYS A 36 -3.78 1.06 3.33
N GLU A 37 -4.56 1.20 4.41
CA GLU A 37 -4.67 2.46 5.15
C GLU A 37 -3.33 2.85 5.78
N VAL A 38 -2.60 1.88 6.36
CA VAL A 38 -1.25 2.13 6.90
C VAL A 38 -0.28 2.55 5.78
N ILE A 39 -0.31 1.89 4.62
CA ILE A 39 0.52 2.27 3.48
C ILE A 39 0.21 3.69 3.02
N GLU A 40 -1.07 4.08 2.99
CA GLU A 40 -1.49 5.45 2.65
C GLU A 40 -1.02 6.46 3.71
N TYR A 41 -1.18 6.12 4.98
CA TYR A 41 -0.80 6.98 6.11
C TYR A 41 0.72 7.19 6.20
N TRP A 42 1.52 6.13 6.01
CA TRP A 42 2.99 6.21 6.05
C TRP A 42 3.60 6.69 4.73
N GLY A 43 2.87 6.62 3.63
CA GLY A 43 3.36 7.05 2.31
C GLY A 43 4.46 6.16 1.72
N ILE A 44 4.56 4.90 2.14
CA ILE A 44 5.67 3.98 1.79
C ILE A 44 5.55 3.36 0.38
N LEU A 45 4.41 3.56 -0.30
CA LEU A 45 4.17 3.11 -1.68
C LEU A 45 3.93 4.31 -2.60
N TYR A 46 5.00 4.76 -3.25
CA TYR A 46 4.93 5.89 -4.20
C TYR A 46 4.45 5.44 -5.59
N CYS A 47 3.35 6.04 -6.07
CA CYS A 47 2.75 5.72 -7.37
C CYS A 47 2.61 6.94 -8.28
N GLY A 48 3.27 8.05 -7.93
CA GLY A 48 3.08 9.34 -8.59
C GLY A 48 1.74 10.01 -8.26
N GLU A 49 1.38 11.01 -9.07
CA GLU A 49 0.13 11.75 -8.95
C GLU A 49 -0.82 11.41 -10.11
N PRO A 50 -2.14 11.30 -9.84
CA PRO A 50 -3.11 11.14 -10.91
C PRO A 50 -3.14 12.38 -11.78
N LYS A 51 -3.21 12.17 -13.10
CA LYS A 51 -3.41 13.26 -14.07
C LYS A 51 -4.90 13.57 -14.11
N ILE A 52 -5.27 14.71 -13.53
CA ILE A 52 -6.65 15.20 -13.51
C ILE A 52 -6.72 16.49 -14.32
N ASP A 53 -7.72 16.59 -15.19
CA ASP A 53 -7.99 17.79 -15.98
C ASP A 53 -9.28 18.52 -15.51
N ASP A 54 -9.42 19.79 -15.90
CA ASP A 54 -10.56 20.64 -15.53
C ASP A 54 -11.91 20.05 -15.96
N ARG A 55 -11.92 19.30 -17.07
CA ARG A 55 -13.13 18.66 -17.59
C ARG A 55 -13.58 17.56 -16.64
N GLN A 56 -12.67 16.73 -16.14
CA GLN A 56 -12.95 15.71 -15.14
C GLN A 56 -13.47 16.31 -13.84
N VAL A 57 -12.92 17.44 -13.39
CA VAL A 57 -13.40 18.16 -12.20
C VAL A 57 -14.82 18.66 -12.42
N THR A 58 -15.09 19.32 -13.54
CA THR A 58 -16.43 19.83 -13.89
C THR A 58 -17.46 18.71 -14.00
N ASP A 59 -17.09 17.61 -14.66
CA ASP A 59 -17.95 16.42 -14.77
C ASP A 59 -18.23 15.78 -13.41
N PHE A 60 -17.23 15.73 -12.52
CA PHE A 60 -17.40 15.23 -11.17
C PHE A 60 -18.32 16.12 -10.33
N MET A 61 -18.12 17.45 -10.36
CA MET A 61 -18.97 18.44 -9.69
C MET A 61 -20.44 18.26 -10.10
N ARG A 62 -20.71 18.18 -11.40
CA ARG A 62 -22.05 17.97 -11.94
C ARG A 62 -22.67 16.65 -11.47
N LYS A 63 -21.93 15.54 -11.56
CA LYS A 63 -22.44 14.20 -11.20
C LYS A 63 -22.67 14.03 -9.69
N ARG A 64 -21.82 14.64 -8.86
CA ARG A 64 -21.84 14.49 -7.40
C ARG A 64 -22.47 15.67 -6.66
N LYS A 65 -22.96 16.68 -7.40
CA LYS A 65 -23.54 17.92 -6.85
C LYS A 65 -22.59 18.61 -5.87
N VAL A 66 -21.29 18.64 -6.20
CA VAL A 66 -20.27 19.35 -5.41
C VAL A 66 -20.11 20.74 -6.01
N GLU A 67 -20.39 21.78 -5.23
CA GLU A 67 -20.39 23.17 -5.71
C GLU A 67 -18.99 23.80 -5.72
N ASN A 68 -18.09 23.32 -4.85
CA ASN A 68 -16.75 23.87 -4.72
C ASN A 68 -15.75 23.10 -5.61
N TYR A 69 -15.11 23.83 -6.53
CA TYR A 69 -14.11 23.28 -7.47
C TYR A 69 -12.93 22.63 -6.73
N HIS A 70 -12.31 23.32 -5.76
CA HIS A 70 -11.17 22.79 -5.01
C HIS A 70 -11.52 21.54 -4.20
N THR A 71 -12.74 21.48 -3.65
CA THR A 71 -13.22 20.28 -2.96
C THR A 71 -13.35 19.11 -3.94
N ALA A 72 -13.94 19.34 -5.12
CA ALA A 72 -14.09 18.32 -6.16
C ALA A 72 -12.73 17.83 -6.68
N GLU A 73 -11.82 18.75 -6.97
CA GLU A 73 -10.44 18.48 -7.37
C GLU A 73 -9.72 17.62 -6.34
N ARG A 74 -9.73 18.01 -5.05
CA ARG A 74 -9.11 17.23 -3.96
C ARG A 74 -9.68 15.81 -3.83
N ILE A 75 -11.00 15.65 -3.97
CA ILE A 75 -11.64 14.33 -3.93
C ILE A 75 -11.17 13.47 -5.11
N LEU A 76 -11.08 14.06 -6.31
CA LEU A 76 -10.57 13.35 -7.48
C LEU A 76 -9.11 12.94 -7.30
N TYR A 77 -8.24 13.82 -6.80
CA TYR A 77 -6.84 13.48 -6.51
C TYR A 77 -6.74 12.33 -5.52
N ARG A 78 -7.51 12.37 -4.42
CA ARG A 78 -7.53 11.28 -3.44
C ARG A 78 -7.96 9.95 -4.08
N ARG A 79 -9.04 9.96 -4.87
CA ARG A 79 -9.52 8.75 -5.57
C ARG A 79 -8.50 8.24 -6.60
N GLY A 80 -7.88 9.14 -7.35
CA GLY A 80 -6.86 8.80 -8.33
C GLY A 80 -5.64 8.16 -7.68
N ARG A 81 -5.18 8.69 -6.54
CA ARG A 81 -4.08 8.10 -5.75
C ARG A 81 -4.41 6.69 -5.26
N ILE A 82 -5.65 6.45 -4.81
CA ILE A 82 -6.11 5.09 -4.43
C ILE A 82 -6.07 4.16 -5.66
N ALA A 83 -6.61 4.61 -6.79
CA ALA A 83 -6.65 3.82 -8.02
C ALA A 83 -5.24 3.47 -8.54
N LEU A 84 -4.29 4.41 -8.46
CA LEU A 84 -2.89 4.18 -8.85
C LEU A 84 -2.20 3.10 -8.01
N ARG A 85 -2.64 2.88 -6.77
CA ARG A 85 -2.08 1.86 -5.87
C ARG A 85 -2.69 0.48 -6.07
N GLN A 86 -3.89 0.39 -6.64
CA GLN A 86 -4.61 -0.88 -6.77
C GLN A 86 -3.79 -1.99 -7.48
N PRO A 87 -3.09 -1.73 -8.61
CA PRO A 87 -2.28 -2.77 -9.25
C PRO A 87 -1.18 -3.32 -8.34
N PHE A 88 -0.60 -2.47 -7.48
CA PHE A 88 0.44 -2.87 -6.54
C PHE A 88 -0.11 -3.67 -5.35
N PHE A 89 -1.31 -3.32 -4.86
CA PHE A 89 -2.00 -4.14 -3.87
C PHE A 89 -2.38 -5.52 -4.44
N ASP A 90 -2.73 -5.59 -5.72
CA ASP A 90 -2.96 -6.86 -6.41
C ASP A 90 -1.67 -7.68 -6.52
N GLU A 91 -0.50 -7.04 -6.71
CA GLU A 91 0.79 -7.74 -6.65
C GLU A 91 1.01 -8.35 -5.28
N MET A 92 0.81 -7.58 -4.21
CA MET A 92 0.99 -8.05 -2.83
C MET A 92 0.15 -9.30 -2.54
N LYS A 93 -1.10 -9.33 -3.01
CA LYS A 93 -2.00 -10.48 -2.80
C LYS A 93 -1.72 -11.72 -3.64
N LYS A 94 -1.15 -11.56 -4.84
CA LYS A 94 -1.15 -12.63 -5.86
C LYS A 94 0.23 -13.11 -6.28
N LYS A 95 1.29 -12.34 -6.02
CA LYS A 95 2.64 -12.66 -6.49
C LYS A 95 3.53 -13.05 -5.31
N LYS A 96 4.55 -13.85 -5.61
CA LYS A 96 5.71 -13.98 -4.73
C LYS A 96 6.40 -12.63 -4.61
N ILE A 97 6.97 -12.32 -3.45
CA ILE A 97 7.65 -11.05 -3.17
C ILE A 97 8.70 -10.73 -4.23
N GLY A 98 9.58 -11.68 -4.57
CA GLY A 98 10.63 -11.50 -5.59
C GLY A 98 10.12 -11.22 -7.01
N LYS A 99 8.84 -11.48 -7.29
CA LYS A 99 8.18 -11.19 -8.57
C LYS A 99 7.37 -9.89 -8.58
N MET A 100 7.28 -9.20 -7.45
CA MET A 100 6.64 -7.88 -7.36
C MET A 100 7.59 -6.80 -7.90
N SER A 101 7.06 -5.63 -8.24
CA SER A 101 7.89 -4.46 -8.53
C SER A 101 8.75 -4.07 -7.33
N LYS A 102 9.93 -3.47 -7.57
CA LYS A 102 10.89 -3.18 -6.49
C LYS A 102 10.32 -2.30 -5.37
N ASN A 103 9.41 -1.39 -5.73
CA ASN A 103 8.72 -0.53 -4.77
C ASN A 103 7.81 -1.35 -3.82
N VAL A 104 7.08 -2.33 -4.37
CA VAL A 104 6.23 -3.21 -3.58
C VAL A 104 7.06 -4.16 -2.73
N GLN A 105 8.17 -4.70 -3.26
CA GLN A 105 9.12 -5.50 -2.48
C GLN A 105 9.57 -4.74 -1.22
N THR A 106 10.03 -3.50 -1.42
CA THR A 106 10.49 -2.63 -0.33
C THR A 106 9.37 -2.36 0.67
N THR A 107 8.15 -2.12 0.18
CA THR A 107 6.95 -1.95 1.02
C THR A 107 6.69 -3.19 1.87
N CYS A 108 6.72 -4.40 1.28
CA CYS A 108 6.55 -5.65 2.00
C CYS A 108 7.65 -5.88 3.06
N GLU A 109 8.91 -5.56 2.75
CA GLU A 109 10.01 -5.65 3.71
C GLU A 109 9.78 -4.73 4.92
N ILE A 110 9.38 -3.48 4.69
CA ILE A 110 9.06 -2.51 5.76
C ILE A 110 7.90 -3.03 6.62
N LEU A 111 6.80 -3.45 5.99
CA LEU A 111 5.62 -3.93 6.70
C LEU A 111 5.89 -5.21 7.50
N TYR A 112 6.69 -6.12 6.97
CA TYR A 112 7.08 -7.35 7.65
C TYR A 112 7.97 -7.05 8.86
N ARG A 113 8.99 -6.20 8.68
CA ARG A 113 9.87 -5.75 9.76
C ARG A 113 9.10 -5.04 10.87
N ALA A 114 8.07 -4.28 10.50
CA ALA A 114 7.16 -3.61 11.43
C ALA A 114 6.14 -4.57 12.10
N GLY A 115 6.11 -5.85 11.73
CA GLY A 115 5.18 -6.83 12.30
C GLY A 115 3.73 -6.67 11.84
N LEU A 116 3.48 -5.90 10.78
CA LEU A 116 2.14 -5.60 10.27
C LEU A 116 1.60 -6.71 9.38
N ILE A 117 2.48 -7.38 8.63
CA ILE A 117 2.13 -8.50 7.76
C ILE A 117 2.92 -9.75 8.15
N GLU A 118 2.37 -10.91 7.79
CA GLU A 118 3.08 -12.18 7.82
C GLU A 118 3.32 -12.67 6.38
N VAL A 119 4.14 -13.71 6.24
CA VAL A 119 4.51 -14.28 4.95
C VAL A 119 4.47 -15.81 5.00
N ALA A 120 4.07 -16.42 3.89
CA ALA A 120 3.93 -17.86 3.74
C ALA A 120 4.54 -18.34 2.41
N ILE A 121 4.83 -19.64 2.31
CA ILE A 121 5.42 -20.28 1.12
C ILE A 121 4.37 -20.49 0.03
#